data_AF-A0A5U8SVT1-F1
#
_entry.id   AF-A0A5U8SVT1-F1
#
_cell.length_a   1.000
_cell.length_b   1.000
_cell.length_c   1.000
_cell.angle_alpha   90.00
_cell.angle_beta   90.00
_cell.angle_gamma   90.00
#
_symmetry.space_group_name_H-M   'P 1'
#
loop_
_entity.id
_entity.type
_entity.pdbx_description
1 polymer ?
#
loop_
_entity_poly.entity_id
_entity_poly.type
_entity_poly.pdbx_seq_one_letter_code
_entity_poly.pdbx_strand_id
1 'polypeptide(L)' 'DLKVAKIFVDDGPTMKRIMPRAKGRADRILKRTSHITVVVSDR' A
#
# COMPACT_ATOMS: atom_id res chain seq x y z
N ASP A 1 3.39 27.88 -14.01
CA ASP A 1 2.55 27.14 -13.04
C ASP A 1 2.72 25.66 -13.26
N LEU A 2 3.27 24.97 -12.26
CA LEU A 2 3.34 23.51 -12.25
C LEU A 2 1.95 22.95 -11.91
N LYS A 3 1.42 22.10 -12.77
CA LYS A 3 0.16 21.38 -12.58
C LYS A 3 0.42 19.89 -12.43
N VAL A 4 -0.44 19.21 -11.68
CA VAL A 4 -0.40 17.75 -11.55
C VAL A 4 -0.90 17.15 -12.85
N ALA A 5 -0.02 16.49 -13.60
CA ALA A 5 -0.34 15.86 -14.86
C ALA A 5 -0.94 14.46 -14.65
N LYS A 6 -0.33 13.67 -13.75
CA LYS A 6 -0.78 12.31 -13.41
C LYS A 6 -0.48 12.01 -11.95
N ILE A 7 -1.40 11.32 -11.30
CA ILE A 7 -1.23 10.77 -9.96
C ILE A 7 -1.88 9.39 -9.92
N PHE A 8 -1.13 8.39 -9.45
CA PHE A 8 -1.64 7.04 -9.25
C PHE A 8 -0.90 6.34 -8.11
N VAL A 9 -1.55 5.31 -7.58
CA VAL A 9 -1.07 4.55 -6.43
C VAL A 9 -1.11 3.07 -6.79
N ASP A 10 0.05 2.43 -6.73
CA ASP A 10 0.20 1.00 -7.00
C ASP A 10 0.35 0.22 -5.69
N ASP A 11 0.04 -1.08 -5.75
CA ASP A 11 0.25 -2.00 -4.63
C ASP A 11 1.75 -2.29 -4.44
N GLY A 12 2.20 -2.17 -3.19
CA GLY A 12 3.53 -2.56 -2.75
C GLY A 12 3.58 -3.95 -2.11
N PRO A 13 4.78 -4.41 -1.71
CA PRO A 13 4.92 -5.70 -1.04
C PRO A 13 4.13 -5.74 0.27
N THR A 14 3.35 -6.81 0.44
CA THR A 14 2.55 -7.01 1.65
C THR A 14 3.32 -7.82 2.69
N MET A 15 3.51 -7.25 3.87
CA MET A 15 4.11 -7.97 4.99
C MET A 15 3.08 -8.88 5.68
N LYS A 16 3.42 -10.15 5.81
CA LYS A 16 2.57 -11.16 6.49
C LYS A 16 2.97 -11.26 7.96
N ARG A 17 1.98 -11.25 8.87
CA ARG A 17 2.15 -11.46 10.31
C ARG A 17 1.12 -12.46 10.83
N ILE A 18 1.49 -13.22 11.85
CA ILE A 18 0.59 -14.17 12.52
C ILE A 18 -0.14 -13.44 13.65
N MET A 19 -1.46 -13.62 13.72
CA MET A 19 -2.29 -13.17 14.83
C MET A 19 -2.83 -14.39 15.57
N PRO A 20 -2.43 -14.62 16.83
CA PRO A 20 -3.02 -15.68 17.63
C PRO A 20 -4.49 -15.41 17.90
N ARG A 21 -5.32 -16.46 17.81
CA ARG A 21 -6.76 -16.44 18.08
C ARG A 21 -7.10 -17.51 19.12
N ALA A 22 -8.33 -17.43 19.66
CA ALA A 22 -8.85 -18.42 20.58
C ALA A 22 -8.82 -19.85 19.99
N LYS A 23 -8.80 -20.85 20.86
CA LYS A 23 -8.79 -22.29 20.51
C LYS A 23 -7.57 -22.70 19.66
N GLY A 24 -6.39 -22.11 19.92
CA GLY A 24 -5.13 -22.48 19.26
C GLY A 24 -5.06 -22.14 17.76
N ARG A 25 -5.92 -21.24 17.29
CA ARG A 25 -5.97 -20.84 15.87
C ARG A 25 -5.01 -19.68 15.60
N ALA A 26 -4.54 -19.58 14.36
CA ALA A 26 -3.67 -18.51 13.90
C ALA A 26 -4.21 -17.93 12.60
N ASP A 27 -4.53 -16.64 12.62
CA ASP A 27 -4.94 -15.91 11.42
C ASP A 27 -3.76 -15.13 10.86
N ARG A 28 -3.82 -14.80 9.56
CA ARG A 28 -2.78 -14.01 8.89
C ARG A 28 -3.23 -12.56 8.77
N ILE A 29 -2.49 -11.65 9.38
CA ILE A 29 -2.61 -10.21 9.13
C ILE A 29 -1.75 -9.86 7.91
N LEU A 30 -2.37 -9.15 6.96
CA LEU A 30 -1.70 -8.56 5.81
C LEU A 30 -1.47 -7.07 6.08
N LYS A 31 -0.23 -6.67 6.27
CA LYS A 31 0.17 -5.26 6.35
C LYS A 31 0.54 -4.80 4.93
N ARG A 32 -0.45 -4.25 4.23
CA ARG A 32 -0.31 -3.76 2.85
C ARG A 32 0.51 -2.46 2.82
N THR A 33 1.32 -2.29 1.79
CA THR A 33 2.06 -1.06 1.49
C THR A 33 1.70 -0.59 0.09
N SER A 34 1.97 0.66 -0.25
CA SER A 34 1.68 1.22 -1.57
C SER A 34 2.82 2.10 -2.07
N HIS A 35 2.91 2.22 -3.40
CA HIS A 35 3.83 3.11 -4.09
C HIS A 35 3.04 4.26 -4.71
N ILE A 36 3.33 5.49 -4.29
CA ILE A 36 2.64 6.70 -4.76
C ILE A 36 3.52 7.38 -5.78
N THR A 37 2.99 7.57 -7.00
CA THR A 37 3.70 8.27 -8.08
C THR A 37 2.95 9.54 -8.44
N VAL A 38 3.66 10.67 -8.40
CA VAL A 38 3.12 12.00 -8.76
C VAL A 38 3.98 12.57 -9.89
N VAL A 39 3.33 12.94 -10.98
CA VAL A 39 3.97 13.58 -12.13
C VAL A 39 3.40 14.98 -12.29
N VAL A 40 4.28 15.98 -12.30
CA VAL A 40 3.94 17.39 -12.51
C VAL A 40 4.46 17.86 -13.87
N SER A 41 3.70 18.73 -14.54
CA SER A 41 4.09 19.40 -15.78
C SER A 41 3.72 20.89 -15.72
N ASP A 42 4.53 21.72 -16.38
CA ASP A 42 4.24 23.15 -16.54
C ASP A 42 3.25 23.45 -17.69
N ARG A 43 2.79 22.41 -18.40
CA ARG A 43 1.91 22.48 -19.58
C ARG A 43 0.73 21.55 -19.45
#